data_AF-A0A842TXJ1-F1
#
_entry.id   AF-A0A842TXJ1-F1
#
_cell.length_a   1.000
_cell.length_b   1.000
_cell.length_c   1.000
_cell.angle_alpha   90.00
_cell.angle_beta   90.00
_cell.angle_gamma   90.00
#
_symmetry.space_group_name_H-M   'P 1'
#
loop_
_entity.id
_entity.type
_entity.pdbx_description
1 polymer ?
#
loop_
_entity_poly.entity_id
_entity_poly.type
_entity_poly.pdbx_seq_one_letter_code
_entity_poly.pdbx_strand_id
1 'polypeptide(L)' 'MSKDNLKKSMKGGVDKLGIIASFEYKCERCDHRWIGRTKEIPITCPKCRSPYWNKPKKNENK' A
#
# COMPACT_ATOMS: atom_id res chain seq x y z
N MET A 1 -8.03 -28.21 -2.33
CA MET A 1 -8.11 -27.32 -3.51
C MET A 1 -8.88 -26.06 -3.13
N SER A 2 -8.24 -24.91 -3.36
CA SER A 2 -8.79 -23.57 -3.65
C SER A 2 -9.88 -22.98 -2.76
N LYS A 3 -9.49 -21.95 -2.00
CA LYS A 3 -10.37 -20.81 -1.68
C LYS A 3 -9.67 -19.51 -2.03
N ASP A 4 -9.48 -19.32 -3.33
CA ASP A 4 -9.23 -18.03 -3.97
C ASP A 4 -10.44 -17.14 -3.74
N ASN A 5 -10.35 -16.20 -2.79
CA ASN A 5 -11.30 -15.10 -2.67
C ASN A 5 -10.65 -13.93 -1.92
N LEU A 6 -9.78 -13.19 -2.62
CA LEU A 6 -9.33 -11.87 -2.19
C LEU A 6 -9.42 -10.89 -3.36
N LYS A 7 -10.63 -10.59 -3.80
CA LYS A 7 -10.90 -9.46 -4.68
C LYS A 7 -11.88 -8.53 -3.97
N LYS A 8 -11.36 -7.60 -3.15
CA LYS A 8 -12.15 -6.45 -2.72
C LYS A 8 -11.53 -5.17 -3.27
N SER A 9 -12.09 -4.81 -4.43
CA SER A 9 -12.07 -3.53 -5.10
C SER A 9 -11.99 -2.34 -4.14
N MET A 10 -10.97 -1.48 -4.28
CA MET A 10 -10.98 -0.12 -3.76
C MET A 10 -11.06 0.83 -4.96
N LYS A 11 -12.24 1.42 -5.18
CA LYS A 11 -12.46 2.48 -6.16
C LYS A 11 -12.21 3.82 -5.46
N GLY A 12 -11.12 4.50 -5.79
CA GLY A 12 -10.74 5.77 -5.16
C GLY A 12 -11.63 6.94 -5.60
N GLY A 13 -12.13 7.69 -4.63
CA GLY A 13 -12.81 8.97 -4.80
C GLY A 13 -12.10 10.06 -4.00
N VAL A 14 -11.99 11.26 -4.57
CA VAL A 14 -11.33 12.44 -3.97
C VAL A 14 -12.22 13.09 -2.91
N ASP A 15 -11.66 13.52 -1.78
CA ASP A 15 -12.42 14.20 -0.72
C ASP A 15 -12.64 15.70 -1.02
N LYS A 16 -13.75 16.24 -0.49
CA LYS A 16 -14.35 17.55 -0.84
C LYS A 16 -13.57 18.80 -0.38
N LEU A 17 -12.45 18.68 0.33
CA LEU A 17 -11.83 19.82 1.04
C LEU A 17 -10.67 20.50 0.31
N GLY A 18 -10.18 19.96 -0.81
CA GLY A 18 -9.13 20.61 -1.62
C GLY A 18 -7.77 20.76 -0.92
N ILE A 19 -7.63 20.28 0.31
CA ILE A 19 -6.36 20.14 1.01
C ILE A 19 -5.70 18.87 0.50
N ILE A 20 -4.62 19.02 -0.27
CA ILE A 20 -3.73 17.92 -0.65
C ILE A 20 -3.04 17.40 0.61
N ALA A 21 -3.75 16.58 1.38
CA ALA A 21 -3.14 15.72 2.38
C ALA A 21 -2.29 14.70 1.61
N SER A 22 -0.99 14.98 1.51
CA SER A 22 -0.04 14.11 0.82
C SER A 22 0.30 12.94 1.73
N PHE A 23 -0.18 11.75 1.40
CA PHE A 23 0.08 10.55 2.19
C PHE A 23 1.34 9.86 1.64
N GLU A 24 2.51 10.11 2.22
CA GLU A 24 3.74 9.42 1.83
C GLU A 24 3.75 7.99 2.37
N TYR A 25 4.03 7.03 1.48
CA TYR A 25 4.20 5.62 1.80
C TYR A 25 5.58 5.13 1.34
N LYS A 26 6.22 4.30 2.16
CA LYS A 26 7.47 3.61 1.85
C LYS A 26 7.26 2.10 1.89
N CYS A 27 7.78 1.38 0.90
CA CYS A 27 7.79 -0.08 0.91
C CYS A 27 9.06 -0.61 1.57
N GLU A 28 8.90 -1.33 2.68
CA GLU A 28 9.95 -2.01 3.46
C GLU A 28 10.56 -3.23 2.74
N ARG A 29 10.11 -3.54 1.51
CA ARG A 29 10.60 -4.69 0.72
C ARG A 29 11.56 -4.30 -0.39
N CYS A 30 11.27 -3.18 -1.06
CA CYS A 30 11.97 -2.71 -2.26
C CYS A 30 12.36 -1.22 -2.21
N ASP A 31 12.18 -0.59 -1.05
CA ASP A 31 12.50 0.81 -0.72
C ASP A 31 11.87 1.86 -1.64
N HIS A 32 10.84 1.47 -2.40
CA HIS A 32 10.08 2.39 -3.21
C HIS A 32 9.24 3.31 -2.33
N ARG A 33 9.25 4.61 -2.64
CA ARG A 33 8.40 5.63 -2.02
C ARG A 33 7.36 6.09 -3.02
N TRP A 34 6.13 6.31 -2.57
CA TRP A 34 5.06 6.86 -3.39
C TRP A 34 4.13 7.72 -2.54
N ILE A 35 3.47 8.66 -3.21
CA ILE A 35 2.48 9.55 -2.61
C ILE A 35 1.10 9.00 -2.95
N GLY A 36 0.33 8.62 -1.93
CA GLY A 36 -1.08 8.27 -2.07
C GLY A 36 -1.91 9.48 -2.42
N ARG A 37 -2.78 9.33 -3.41
CA ARG A 37 -3.73 10.36 -3.83
C ARG A 37 -4.95 10.47 -2.90
N THR A 38 -5.08 9.51 -1.98
CA THR A 38 -6.22 9.32 -1.07
C THR A 38 -5.70 9.03 0.32
N LYS A 39 -6.51 9.31 1.35
CA LYS A 39 -6.24 8.91 2.74
C LYS A 39 -6.22 7.39 2.95
N GLU A 40 -6.68 6.63 1.95
CA GLU A 40 -6.70 5.18 2.01
C GLU A 40 -5.30 4.59 1.97
N ILE A 41 -5.03 3.67 2.92
CA ILE A 41 -3.77 2.94 2.99
C ILE A 41 -3.70 1.98 1.78
N PRO A 42 -2.61 1.99 0.99
CA PRO A 42 -2.50 1.14 -0.17
C PRO A 42 -2.45 -0.34 0.24
N ILE A 43 -3.12 -1.20 -0.53
CA ILE A 43 -3.13 -2.65 -0.28
C ILE A 43 -1.79 -3.28 -0.68
N THR A 44 -1.18 -2.79 -1.75
CA THR A 44 0.05 -3.35 -2.34
C THR A 44 1.01 -2.25 -2.75
N CYS A 45 2.31 -2.56 -2.78
CA CYS A 45 3.30 -1.66 -3.34
C CYS A 45 3.13 -1.55 -4.87
N PRO A 46 3.13 -0.34 -5.46
CA PRO A 46 2.98 -0.17 -6.91
C PRO A 46 4.19 -0.69 -7.71
N LYS A 47 5.39 -0.74 -7.11
CA LYS A 47 6.61 -1.23 -7.76
C LYS A 47 6.73 -2.75 -7.75
N CYS A 48 6.69 -3.37 -6.56
CA CYS A 48 6.93 -4.81 -6.41
C CYS A 48 5.64 -5.64 -6.27
N ARG A 49 4.47 -5.01 -6.22
CA ARG A 49 3.15 -5.64 -6.02
C ARG A 49 3.02 -6.44 -4.72
N SER A 50 3.94 -6.23 -3.77
CA SER A 50 3.89 -6.91 -2.47
C SER A 50 2.74 -6.35 -1.62
N PRO A 51 1.83 -7.20 -1.10
CA PRO A 51 0.82 -6.78 -0.12
C PRO A 51 1.42 -6.49 1.26
N TYR A 52 2.64 -6.99 1.53
CA TYR A 52 3.36 -6.78 2.79
C TYR A 52 4.35 -5.64 2.67
N TRP A 53 3.99 -4.57 1.95
CA TRP A 53 4.87 -3.45 1.71
C TRP A 53 5.17 -2.66 2.98
N ASN A 54 4.24 -2.63 3.93
CA ASN A 54 4.35 -1.95 5.23
C ASN A 54 4.88 -2.85 6.35
N LYS A 55 5.36 -4.05 6.01
CA LYS A 55 5.89 -4.99 7.00
C LYS A 55 7.40 -5.13 6.82
N PRO A 56 8.20 -4.95 7.90
CA PRO A 56 9.62 -5.26 7.82
C PRO A 56 9.82 -6.74 7.45
N LYS A 57 10.89 -7.04 6.69
CA LYS A 57 11.25 -8.43 6.41
C LYS A 57 11.59 -9.11 7.75
N LYS A 58 11.00 -10.29 8.02
CA LYS A 58 11.22 -11.07 9.26
C LYS A 58 12.62 -11.73 9.35
N ASN A 59 13.58 -11.28 8.56
CA ASN A 59 14.92 -11.85 8.52
C ASN A 59 15.85 -10.67 8.81
N GLU A 60 16.74 -10.67 9.80
CA GLU A 60 17.61 -11.73 10.31
C GLU A 60 18.24 -11.13 11.59
N ASN A 61 18.04 -11.68 12.80
CA ASN A 61 18.85 -12.72 13.47
C ASN A 61 19.76 -12.16 14.57
N LYS A 62 19.87 -12.99 15.62
CA LYS A 62 20.95 -13.11 16.61
C LYS A 62 20.86 -12.31 17.92
#